data_AF-R4RX86-F1
#
_entry.id   AF-R4RX86-F1
#
_cell.length_a   1.000
_cell.length_b   1.000
_cell.length_c   1.000
_cell.angle_alpha   90.00
_cell.angle_beta   90.00
_cell.angle_gamma   90.00
#
_symmetry.space_group_name_H-M   'P 1'
#
loop_
_entity.id
_entity.type
_entity.pdbx_description
1 polymer ?
#
loop_
_entity_poly.entity_id
_entity_poly.type
_entity_poly.pdbx_seq_one_letter_code
_entity_poly.pdbx_strand_id
1 'polypeptide(L)'
;MNENKLTDLILKDDNFKKNFARLLNIDDFIIQKEEKFINNIKADFCFYNHKNKIIAILECKGQVGITEYIRGVGQILQYQGFKENNIFDKFLNETKVILVVPSSVFGKKSHFNPAKVFYPKETELIQHSYV
;
A
#
# COMPACT_ATOMS: atom_id res chain seq x y z
N MET A 1 -10.74 12.36 1.70
CA MET A 1 -11.10 11.73 0.42
C MET A 1 -11.80 10.41 0.71
N ASN A 2 -12.90 10.08 0.03
CA ASN A 2 -13.48 8.74 0.14
C ASN A 2 -12.65 7.74 -0.70
N GLU A 3 -12.75 6.47 -0.39
CA GLU A 3 -12.00 5.38 -1.02
C GLU A 3 -12.17 5.32 -2.56
N ASN A 4 -13.34 5.73 -3.05
CA ASN A 4 -13.64 5.78 -4.49
C ASN A 4 -12.75 6.78 -5.25
N LYS A 5 -12.51 7.98 -4.70
CA LYS A 5 -11.61 8.95 -5.33
C LYS A 5 -10.15 8.49 -5.33
N LEU A 6 -9.71 7.75 -4.29
CA LEU A 6 -8.37 7.17 -4.26
C LEU A 6 -8.23 6.08 -5.32
N THR A 7 -9.26 5.25 -5.43
CA THR A 7 -9.38 4.22 -6.45
C THR A 7 -9.31 4.82 -7.85
N ASP A 8 -10.08 5.88 -8.11
CA ASP A 8 -10.06 6.55 -9.41
C ASP A 8 -8.68 7.14 -9.72
N LEU A 9 -8.01 7.76 -8.74
CA LEU A 9 -6.65 8.26 -8.90
C LEU A 9 -5.69 7.13 -9.29
N ILE A 10 -5.69 6.02 -8.56
CA ILE A 10 -4.77 4.90 -8.82
C ILE A 10 -5.01 4.27 -10.20
N LEU A 11 -6.28 4.10 -10.59
CA LEU A 11 -6.63 3.35 -11.79
C LEU A 11 -6.66 4.18 -13.07
N LYS A 12 -7.01 5.48 -12.97
CA LYS A 12 -7.31 6.32 -14.13
C LYS A 12 -6.30 7.44 -14.34
N ASP A 13 -5.54 7.83 -13.33
CA ASP A 13 -4.57 8.93 -13.46
C ASP A 13 -3.22 8.41 -14.01
N ASP A 14 -2.90 8.79 -15.25
CA ASP A 14 -1.65 8.39 -15.89
C ASP A 14 -0.41 9.04 -15.26
N ASN A 15 -0.55 10.22 -14.63
CA ASN A 15 0.55 10.83 -13.89
C ASN A 15 0.83 10.05 -12.62
N PHE A 16 -0.20 9.58 -11.91
CA PHE A 16 -0.02 8.67 -10.79
C PHE A 16 0.74 7.42 -11.24
N LYS A 17 0.29 6.76 -12.31
CA LYS A 17 0.95 5.53 -12.81
C LYS A 17 2.40 5.76 -13.19
N LYS A 18 2.71 6.84 -13.92
CA LYS A 18 4.09 7.20 -14.30
C LYS A 18 4.96 7.49 -13.08
N ASN A 19 4.46 8.26 -12.12
CA ASN A 19 5.19 8.57 -10.90
C ASN A 19 5.41 7.33 -10.04
N PHE A 20 4.41 6.45 -9.95
CA PHE A 20 4.49 5.19 -9.23
C PHE A 20 5.47 4.21 -9.89
N ALA A 21 5.44 4.10 -11.23
CA ALA A 21 6.43 3.35 -12.00
C ALA A 21 7.86 3.83 -11.70
N ARG A 22 8.06 5.16 -11.70
CA ARG A 22 9.35 5.77 -11.37
C ARG A 22 9.79 5.51 -9.93
N LEU A 23 8.86 5.59 -8.97
CA LEU A 23 9.14 5.30 -7.56
C LEU A 23 9.63 3.86 -7.37
N LEU A 24 8.98 2.91 -8.05
CA LEU A 24 9.31 1.50 -7.98
C LEU A 24 10.47 1.10 -8.90
N ASN A 25 10.97 2.02 -9.74
CA ASN A 25 11.96 1.75 -10.77
C ASN A 25 11.57 0.58 -11.70
N ILE A 26 10.34 0.66 -12.22
CA ILE A 26 9.75 -0.33 -13.14
C ILE A 26 9.21 0.36 -14.39
N ASP A 27 9.15 -0.37 -15.51
CA ASP A 27 8.68 0.18 -16.79
C ASP A 27 7.16 0.15 -16.92
N ASP A 28 6.53 -0.95 -16.53
CA ASP A 28 5.09 -1.18 -16.69
C ASP A 28 4.57 -2.20 -15.67
N PHE A 29 3.26 -2.18 -15.43
CA PHE A 29 2.59 -3.03 -14.46
C PHE A 29 1.08 -3.18 -14.71
N ILE A 30 0.53 -4.28 -14.22
CA ILE A 30 -0.91 -4.56 -14.19
C ILE A 30 -1.42 -4.33 -12.77
N ILE A 31 -2.51 -3.57 -12.63
CA ILE A 31 -3.13 -3.28 -11.33
C ILE A 31 -4.31 -4.24 -11.09
N GLN A 32 -4.26 -4.99 -10.00
CA GLN A 32 -5.37 -5.82 -9.50
C GLN A 32 -5.94 -5.20 -8.24
N LYS A 33 -7.26 -5.08 -8.17
CA LYS A 33 -7.96 -4.62 -6.97
C LYS A 33 -8.37 -5.78 -6.07
N GLU A 34 -8.44 -5.50 -4.77
CA GLU A 34 -8.98 -6.41 -3.77
C GLU A 34 -8.41 -7.84 -3.86
N GLU A 35 -7.11 -7.97 -4.12
CA GLU A 35 -6.46 -9.28 -4.24
C GLU A 35 -6.59 -10.01 -2.90
N LYS A 36 -7.14 -11.23 -2.96
CA LYS A 36 -7.33 -12.09 -1.79
C LYS A 36 -6.09 -12.95 -1.57
N PHE A 37 -5.59 -12.91 -0.35
CA PHE A 37 -4.58 -13.82 0.18
C PHE A 37 -5.23 -14.85 1.13
N ILE A 38 -4.39 -15.61 1.84
CA ILE A 38 -4.80 -16.62 2.81
C ILE A 38 -5.66 -15.99 3.92
N ASN A 39 -6.56 -16.77 4.51
CA ASN A 39 -7.46 -16.34 5.57
C ASN A 39 -8.38 -15.17 5.19
N ASN A 40 -8.68 -15.01 3.90
CA ASN A 40 -9.47 -13.90 3.35
C ASN A 40 -8.89 -12.51 3.61
N ILE A 41 -7.60 -12.43 3.94
CA ILE A 41 -6.91 -11.15 4.04
C ILE A 41 -6.81 -10.57 2.63
N LYS A 42 -7.36 -9.38 2.41
CA LYS A 42 -7.29 -8.69 1.13
C LYS A 42 -6.31 -7.54 1.18
N ALA A 43 -5.62 -7.27 0.08
CA ALA A 43 -4.97 -5.98 -0.14
C ALA A 43 -5.82 -5.12 -1.09
N ASP A 44 -5.81 -3.81 -0.90
CA ASP A 44 -6.60 -2.89 -1.73
C ASP A 44 -6.14 -2.92 -3.19
N PHE A 45 -4.82 -2.89 -3.40
CA PHE A 45 -4.20 -2.98 -4.72
C PHE A 45 -2.94 -3.85 -4.71
N CYS A 46 -2.83 -4.72 -5.71
CA CYS A 46 -1.59 -5.42 -6.04
C CYS A 46 -1.14 -5.04 -7.44
N PHE A 47 0.14 -4.78 -7.58
CA PHE A 47 0.79 -4.44 -8.85
C PHE A 47 1.57 -5.66 -9.31
N TYR A 48 1.36 -6.06 -10.55
CA TYR A 48 1.97 -7.24 -11.16
C TYR A 48 2.85 -6.84 -12.34
N ASN A 49 3.95 -7.55 -12.51
CA ASN A 49 4.65 -7.54 -13.79
C ASN A 49 3.95 -8.45 -14.82
N HIS A 50 4.42 -8.39 -16.06
CA HIS A 50 3.93 -9.24 -17.16
C HIS A 50 4.19 -10.75 -16.99
N LYS A 51 4.90 -11.16 -15.93
CA LYS A 51 5.13 -12.56 -15.54
C LYS A 51 4.22 -13.01 -14.39
N ASN A 52 3.17 -12.25 -14.07
CA ASN A 52 2.23 -12.52 -12.98
C ASN A 52 2.90 -12.60 -11.59
N LYS A 53 4.01 -11.87 -11.41
CA LYS A 53 4.65 -11.71 -10.09
C LYS A 53 4.29 -10.34 -9.52
N ILE A 54 3.97 -10.31 -8.23
CA ILE A 54 3.67 -9.11 -7.46
C ILE A 54 4.97 -8.33 -7.29
N ILE A 55 4.94 -7.04 -7.64
CA ILE A 55 6.06 -6.10 -7.50
C ILE A 55 5.80 -5.06 -6.41
N ALA A 56 4.52 -4.75 -6.15
CA ALA A 56 4.12 -3.91 -5.04
C ALA A 56 2.71 -4.26 -4.55
N ILE A 57 2.48 -3.99 -3.27
CA ILE A 57 1.18 -4.07 -2.62
C ILE A 57 0.89 -2.70 -2.00
N LEU A 58 -0.27 -2.14 -2.29
CA LEU A 58 -0.77 -0.91 -1.68
C LEU A 58 -1.90 -1.26 -0.73
N GLU A 59 -1.73 -0.87 0.52
CA GLU A 59 -2.79 -0.79 1.51
C GLU A 59 -3.15 0.66 1.74
N CYS A 60 -4.41 1.00 1.51
CA CYS A 60 -4.92 2.34 1.61
C CYS A 60 -5.75 2.51 2.88
N LYS A 61 -5.62 3.68 3.51
CA LYS A 61 -6.51 4.10 4.59
C LYS A 61 -7.09 5.46 4.25
N GLY A 62 -8.41 5.60 4.37
CA GLY A 62 -9.13 6.84 4.09
C GLY A 62 -8.95 7.90 5.17
N GLN A 63 -9.90 8.85 5.29
CA GLN A 63 -9.97 9.75 6.45
C GLN A 63 -10.36 8.95 7.69
N VAL A 64 -9.36 8.47 8.41
CA VAL A 64 -9.58 7.65 9.58
C VAL A 64 -8.55 7.96 10.66
N GLY A 65 -8.98 7.85 11.91
CA GLY A 65 -8.15 8.11 13.08
C GLY A 65 -7.06 7.06 13.29
N ILE A 66 -6.38 7.16 14.43
CA ILE A 66 -5.20 6.34 14.78
C ILE A 66 -5.49 4.83 14.70
N THR A 67 -6.70 4.38 15.09
CA THR A 67 -7.05 2.95 15.06
C THR A 67 -6.89 2.33 13.67
N GLU A 68 -7.36 3.03 12.64
CA GLU A 68 -7.32 2.52 11.27
C GLU A 68 -5.92 2.62 10.67
N TYR A 69 -5.15 3.61 11.10
CA TYR A 69 -3.72 3.65 10.83
C TYR A 69 -3.01 2.40 11.36
N ILE A 70 -3.22 2.07 12.64
CA ILE A 70 -2.65 0.88 13.29
C ILE A 70 -3.15 -0.40 12.61
N ARG A 71 -4.42 -0.45 12.20
CA ARG A 71 -4.97 -1.56 11.41
C ARG A 71 -4.24 -1.72 10.08
N GLY A 72 -3.98 -0.62 9.38
CA GLY A 72 -3.18 -0.62 8.15
C GLY A 72 -1.76 -1.14 8.37
N VAL A 73 -1.10 -0.74 9.47
CA VAL A 73 0.20 -1.27 9.87
C VAL A 73 0.15 -2.80 10.11
N GLY A 74 -0.89 -3.29 10.78
CA GLY A 74 -1.10 -4.72 10.98
C GLY A 74 -1.28 -5.48 9.66
N GLN A 75 -2.00 -4.90 8.69
CA GLN A 75 -2.21 -5.51 7.38
C GLN A 75 -0.91 -5.61 6.57
N ILE A 76 -0.13 -4.52 6.49
CA ILE A 76 1.16 -4.55 5.79
C ILE A 76 2.16 -5.54 6.42
N LEU A 77 2.09 -5.73 7.75
CA LEU A 77 2.88 -6.75 8.44
C LEU A 77 2.50 -8.15 7.99
N GLN A 78 1.21 -8.43 7.78
CA GLN A 78 0.78 -9.72 7.24
C GLN A 78 1.28 -9.93 5.81
N TYR A 79 1.21 -8.93 4.94
CA TYR A 79 1.72 -9.07 3.57
C TYR A 79 3.22 -9.33 3.53
N GLN A 80 4.00 -8.65 4.37
CA GLN A 80 5.43 -8.93 4.49
C GLN A 80 5.67 -10.35 5.03
N GLY A 81 4.89 -10.80 6.02
CA GLY A 81 4.92 -12.18 6.49
C GLY A 81 4.62 -13.20 5.39
N PHE A 82 3.64 -12.94 4.51
CA PHE A 82 3.34 -13.82 3.37
C PHE A 82 4.50 -13.92 2.39
N LYS A 83 5.18 -12.80 2.15
CA LYS A 83 6.39 -12.75 1.32
C LYS A 83 7.52 -13.56 1.94
N GLU A 84 7.88 -13.27 3.19
CA GLU A 84 9.01 -13.89 3.89
C GLU A 84 8.85 -15.40 4.06
N ASN A 85 7.61 -15.87 4.26
CA ASN A 85 7.30 -17.28 4.41
C ASN A 85 6.97 -18.00 3.08
N ASN A 86 7.12 -17.31 1.94
CA ASN A 86 6.80 -17.85 0.60
C ASN A 86 5.39 -18.46 0.51
N ILE A 87 4.40 -17.86 1.17
CA ILE A 87 3.02 -18.38 1.20
C ILE A 87 2.39 -18.35 -0.21
N PHE A 88 2.88 -17.48 -1.09
CA PHE A 88 2.48 -17.41 -2.49
C PHE A 88 3.71 -17.34 -3.39
N ASP A 89 3.78 -18.21 -4.41
CA ASP A 89 4.78 -18.12 -5.50
C ASP A 89 4.48 -16.97 -6.47
N LYS A 90 3.90 -15.88 -5.98
CA LYS A 90 3.69 -14.65 -6.75
C LYS A 90 4.61 -13.53 -6.28
N PHE A 91 5.14 -13.58 -5.07
CA PHE A 91 6.00 -12.51 -4.57
C PHE A 91 7.39 -12.55 -5.23
N LEU A 92 7.86 -11.37 -5.66
CA LEU A 92 9.30 -11.16 -5.88
C LEU A 92 10.00 -10.84 -4.56
N ASN A 93 11.30 -11.11 -4.48
CA ASN A 93 12.11 -10.73 -3.32
C ASN A 93 12.04 -9.21 -3.09
N GLU A 94 11.99 -8.43 -4.17
CA GLU A 94 11.97 -6.98 -4.18
C GLU A 94 10.56 -6.37 -4.02
N THR A 95 9.54 -7.21 -3.77
CA THR A 95 8.15 -6.74 -3.64
C THR A 95 8.05 -5.68 -2.55
N LYS A 96 7.56 -4.50 -2.92
CA LYS A 96 7.32 -3.39 -1.98
C LYS A 96 5.97 -3.53 -1.29
N VAL A 97 5.93 -3.27 0.02
CA VAL A 97 4.67 -3.17 0.76
C VAL A 97 4.49 -1.73 1.20
N ILE A 98 3.39 -1.11 0.75
CA ILE A 98 3.20 0.34 0.82
C ILE A 98 1.92 0.64 1.58
N LEU A 99 2.04 1.48 2.61
CA LEU A 99 0.90 2.01 3.34
C LEU A 99 0.63 3.45 2.88
N VAL A 100 -0.57 3.68 2.34
CA VAL A 100 -1.04 4.98 1.88
C VAL A 100 -2.04 5.55 2.88
N VAL A 101 -1.73 6.72 3.42
CA VAL A 101 -2.52 7.37 4.48
C VAL A 101 -2.70 8.87 4.18
N PRO A 102 -3.79 9.50 4.63
CA PRO A 102 -3.95 10.93 4.45
C PRO A 102 -3.00 11.69 5.37
N SER A 103 -2.46 12.80 4.88
CA SER A 103 -1.56 13.66 5.65
C SER A 103 -2.18 14.20 6.95
N SER A 104 -3.51 14.23 7.03
CA SER A 104 -4.24 14.60 8.25
C SER A 104 -3.92 13.70 9.45
N VAL A 105 -3.51 12.45 9.24
CA VAL A 105 -3.04 11.55 10.32
C VAL A 105 -1.83 12.15 11.05
N PHE A 106 -1.01 12.91 10.33
CA PHE A 106 0.21 13.56 10.82
C PHE A 106 0.04 15.06 11.07
N GLY A 107 -1.20 15.57 11.02
CA GLY A 107 -1.47 17.00 11.18
C GLY A 107 -1.09 17.52 12.57
N LYS A 108 -0.86 18.84 12.70
CA LYS A 108 -0.42 19.51 13.93
C LYS A 108 -1.31 19.28 15.18
N LYS A 109 -2.56 18.86 14.99
CA LYS A 109 -3.51 18.53 16.08
C LYS A 109 -3.50 17.05 16.45
N SER A 110 -2.76 16.24 15.72
CA SER A 110 -2.61 14.81 15.98
C SER A 110 -1.54 14.62 17.06
N HIS A 111 -1.90 13.96 18.16
CA HIS A 111 -0.93 13.49 19.16
C HIS A 111 -0.16 12.24 18.69
N PHE A 112 -0.39 11.82 17.43
CA PHE A 112 0.19 10.63 16.85
C PHE A 112 1.58 10.92 16.27
N ASN A 113 2.57 10.12 16.66
CA ASN A 113 3.90 10.16 16.09
C ASN A 113 4.18 8.84 15.33
N PRO A 114 4.19 8.82 14.00
CA PRO A 114 4.46 7.61 13.22
C PRO A 114 5.84 7.03 13.52
N ALA A 115 6.85 7.86 13.82
CA ALA A 115 8.19 7.37 14.12
C ALA A 115 8.26 6.51 15.40
N LYS A 116 7.20 6.51 16.23
CA LYS A 116 7.08 5.65 17.42
C LYS A 116 6.27 4.38 17.17
N VAL A 117 5.80 4.15 15.95
CA VAL A 117 5.09 2.94 15.57
C VAL A 117 6.07 1.96 14.94
N PHE A 118 5.88 0.68 15.23
CA PHE A 118 6.64 -0.39 14.61
C PHE A 118 6.13 -0.63 13.18
N TYR A 119 7.05 -0.74 12.22
CA TYR A 119 6.73 -1.11 10.84
C TYR A 119 7.53 -2.33 10.41
N PRO A 120 6.96 -3.15 9.50
CA PRO A 120 7.71 -4.18 8.78
C PRO A 120 8.93 -3.60 8.05
N LYS A 121 10.02 -4.38 7.96
CA LYS A 121 11.34 -3.93 7.46
C LYS A 121 11.29 -3.30 6.06
N GLU A 122 10.35 -3.70 5.21
CA GLU A 122 10.27 -3.27 3.82
C GLU A 122 9.08 -2.35 3.54
N THR A 123 8.64 -1.63 4.57
CA THR A 123 7.52 -0.69 4.46
C THR A 123 7.96 0.61 3.81
N GLU A 124 7.21 1.04 2.81
CA GLU A 124 7.22 2.43 2.35
C GLU A 124 5.95 3.15 2.80
N LEU A 125 6.10 4.31 3.43
CA LEU A 125 4.98 5.14 3.88
C LEU A 125 4.77 6.30 2.90
N ILE A 126 3.61 6.33 2.25
CA ILE A 126 3.25 7.41 1.33
C ILE A 126 2.13 8.24 1.96
N GLN A 127 2.38 9.55 2.05
CA GLN A 127 1.40 10.51 2.50
C GLN A 127 0.73 11.15 1.28
N HIS A 128 -0.59 11.32 1.34
CA HIS A 128 -1.30 12.13 0.35
C HIS A 128 -1.96 13.34 1.02
N SER A 129 -1.74 14.53 0.45
CA SER A 129 -2.36 15.79 0.87
C SER A 129 -3.31 16.26 -0.23
N TYR A 130 -4.57 16.49 0.10
CA TYR A 130 -5.46 17.26 -0.76
C TYR A 130 -6.14 18.33 0.08
N VAL A 131 -6.02 19.57 -0.40
CA VAL A 131 -6.75 20.77 0.04
C VAL A 131 -8.19 20.66 -0.42
#